data_AF-A0A8H7NGX4-F1
#
_entry.id   AF-A0A8H7NGX4-F1
#
_cell.length_a   1.000
_cell.length_b   1.000
_cell.length_c   1.000
_cell.angle_alpha   90.00
_cell.angle_beta   90.00
_cell.angle_gamma   90.00
#
_symmetry.space_group_name_H-M   'P 1'
#
loop_
_entity.id
_entity.type
_entity.pdbx_description
1 polymer ?
#
loop_
_entity_poly.entity_id
_entity_poly.type
_entity_poly.pdbx_seq_one_letter_code
_entity_poly.pdbx_strand_id
1 'polypeptide(L)'
;MATNHEDTAAELHEQLTERIPDKKEIRDLAGGYIESNKAVSEKIGEAKHSVESPADESGPTPDGEEPTEYEKNTLRRIGENLPAAAYLVAIVELTERFAYYGAQGIFQNYISYDVDGADGPKGLGMGNQAATGLNLFFQWFCYVTPILGAIIADQYLGKYKTILLFCCFYWVGLIILWTTALPTSMAHGAGKAGYIVAIIVIGLGTGGIKSNIAPLIADQYQRRVMAVKTEKSGERVIIDPAVTYQRIYMVFYWCINLGALSLMATPSWRSTRVSGLLS
;
A
#
# COMPACT_ATOMS: atom_id res chain seq x y z
N MET A 1 -40.90 -45.28 -15.18
CA MET A 1 -41.88 -44.46 -14.43
C MET A 1 -41.05 -43.39 -13.75
N ALA A 2 -41.00 -42.20 -14.35
CA ALA A 2 -40.07 -41.14 -13.96
C ALA A 2 -40.55 -40.51 -12.65
N THR A 3 -39.72 -40.62 -11.61
CA THR A 3 -39.91 -39.96 -10.32
C THR A 3 -39.48 -38.52 -10.46
N ASN A 4 -40.45 -37.59 -10.37
CA ASN A 4 -40.25 -36.15 -10.52
C ASN A 4 -39.32 -35.63 -9.42
N HIS A 5 -38.09 -35.29 -9.78
CA HIS A 5 -37.12 -34.65 -8.88
C HIS A 5 -37.53 -33.23 -8.46
N GLU A 6 -38.53 -32.64 -9.11
CA GLU A 6 -39.04 -31.29 -8.83
C GLU A 6 -39.88 -31.25 -7.54
N ASP A 7 -40.65 -32.31 -7.27
CA ASP A 7 -41.50 -32.38 -6.07
C ASP A 7 -40.64 -32.55 -4.79
N THR A 8 -39.54 -33.30 -4.88
CA THR A 8 -38.61 -33.48 -3.75
C THR A 8 -37.83 -32.19 -3.42
N ALA A 9 -37.56 -31.35 -4.43
CA ALA A 9 -36.93 -30.05 -4.22
C ALA A 9 -37.92 -29.03 -3.60
N ALA A 10 -39.19 -29.10 -3.98
CA ALA A 10 -40.24 -28.27 -3.41
C ALA A 10 -40.50 -28.60 -1.93
N GLU A 11 -40.59 -29.88 -1.57
CA GLU A 11 -40.73 -30.30 -0.16
C GLU A 11 -39.52 -29.92 0.70
N LEU A 12 -38.30 -29.99 0.15
CA LEU A 12 -37.09 -29.56 0.85
C LEU A 12 -37.05 -28.05 1.06
N HIS A 13 -37.55 -27.26 0.10
CA HIS A 13 -37.66 -25.81 0.24
C HIS A 13 -38.74 -25.40 1.25
N GLU A 14 -39.85 -26.13 1.32
CA GLU A 14 -40.92 -25.89 2.29
C GLU A 14 -40.45 -26.23 3.72
N GLN A 15 -39.76 -27.36 3.92
CA GLN A 15 -39.16 -27.72 5.21
C GLN A 15 -38.03 -26.78 5.65
N LEU A 16 -37.26 -26.22 4.70
CA LEU A 16 -36.26 -25.19 5.02
C LEU A 16 -36.91 -23.87 5.42
N THR A 17 -38.07 -23.54 4.85
CA THR A 17 -38.78 -22.29 5.13
C THR A 17 -39.47 -22.34 6.49
N GLU A 18 -40.04 -23.49 6.89
CA GLU A 18 -40.61 -23.66 8.24
C GLU A 18 -39.57 -23.72 9.37
N ARG A 19 -38.33 -24.14 9.10
CA ARG A 19 -37.25 -24.16 10.11
C ARG A 19 -36.54 -22.83 10.32
N ILE A 20 -36.83 -21.79 9.53
CA ILE A 20 -36.30 -20.45 9.72
C ILE A 20 -37.32 -19.66 10.56
N PRO A 21 -37.08 -19.40 11.85
CA PRO A 21 -37.95 -18.55 12.63
C PRO A 21 -38.03 -17.15 12.00
N ASP A 22 -39.26 -16.67 11.81
CA ASP A 22 -39.64 -15.45 11.10
C ASP A 22 -39.32 -14.16 11.89
N LYS A 23 -38.06 -14.02 12.28
CA LYS A 23 -37.45 -12.81 12.80
C LYS A 23 -35.93 -13.01 12.75
N LYS A 24 -35.29 -12.37 11.79
CA LYS A 24 -33.82 -12.27 11.77
C LYS A 24 -33.42 -11.39 12.96
N GLU A 25 -33.21 -12.01 14.13
CA GLU A 25 -32.46 -11.39 15.21
C GLU A 25 -31.04 -11.17 14.70
N ILE A 26 -30.75 -9.95 14.26
CA ILE A 26 -29.41 -9.56 13.88
C ILE A 26 -28.64 -9.47 15.19
N ARG A 27 -27.68 -10.38 15.40
CA ARG A 27 -26.79 -10.35 16.56
C ARG A 27 -25.43 -9.79 16.15
N ASP A 28 -24.81 -9.00 17.01
CA ASP A 28 -23.44 -8.52 16.78
C ASP A 28 -22.41 -9.64 16.98
N LEU A 29 -21.14 -9.37 16.66
CA LEU A 29 -20.04 -10.33 16.78
C LEU A 29 -19.73 -10.73 18.25
N ALA A 30 -20.32 -10.05 19.24
CA ALA A 30 -20.22 -10.34 20.67
C ALA A 30 -21.49 -11.03 21.23
N GLY A 31 -22.49 -11.32 20.39
CA GLY A 31 -23.72 -12.02 20.77
C GLY A 31 -24.83 -11.13 21.33
N GLY A 32 -24.72 -9.80 21.24
CA GLY A 32 -25.76 -8.85 21.63
C GLY A 32 -26.87 -8.71 20.58
N TYR A 33 -28.10 -8.41 21.01
CA TYR A 33 -29.26 -8.25 20.11
C TYR A 33 -29.30 -6.86 19.48
N ILE A 34 -29.43 -6.78 18.14
CA ILE A 34 -29.61 -5.53 17.39
C ILE A 34 -31.09 -5.36 17.01
N GLU A 35 -31.69 -4.27 17.47
CA GLU A 35 -33.09 -3.93 17.19
C GLU A 35 -33.27 -3.49 15.72
N SER A 36 -34.33 -3.97 15.06
CA SER A 36 -34.60 -3.74 13.63
C SER A 36 -34.95 -2.27 13.33
N ASN A 37 -34.36 -1.71 12.26
CA ASN A 37 -34.52 -0.32 11.80
C ASN A 37 -35.98 0.17 11.65
N LYS A 38 -36.97 -0.73 11.53
CA LYS A 38 -38.40 -0.35 11.47
C LYS A 38 -38.92 0.17 12.82
N ALA A 39 -38.51 -0.42 13.94
CA ALA A 39 -38.92 0.02 15.28
C ALA A 39 -38.23 1.34 15.68
N VAL A 40 -37.00 1.55 15.20
CA VAL A 40 -36.28 2.83 15.33
C VAL A 40 -36.97 3.92 14.51
N SER A 41 -37.44 3.63 13.30
CA SER A 41 -38.17 4.60 12.46
C SER A 41 -39.52 5.02 13.05
N GLU A 42 -40.21 4.14 13.78
CA GLU A 42 -41.51 4.42 14.40
C GLU A 42 -41.35 5.26 15.69
N LYS A 43 -40.34 4.94 16.52
CA LYS A 43 -39.96 5.78 17.68
C LYS A 43 -39.46 7.18 17.27
N ILE A 44 -38.78 7.31 16.12
CA ILE A 44 -38.36 8.61 15.56
C ILE A 44 -39.56 9.41 15.03
N GLY A 45 -40.67 8.75 14.65
CA GLY A 45 -41.89 9.39 14.18
C GLY A 45 -42.66 10.13 15.29
N GLU A 46 -42.75 9.53 16.48
CA GLU A 46 -43.48 10.11 17.62
C GLU A 46 -42.68 11.18 18.38
N ALA A 47 -41.34 11.12 18.36
CA ALA A 47 -40.49 12.15 18.98
C ALA A 47 -40.48 13.50 18.23
N LYS A 48 -41.11 13.61 17.06
CA LYS A 48 -41.10 14.83 16.22
C LYS A 48 -42.06 15.94 16.65
N HIS A 49 -42.83 15.81 17.75
CA HIS A 49 -43.77 16.85 18.18
C HIS A 49 -43.38 17.62 19.46
N SER A 50 -42.17 17.49 19.99
CA SER A 50 -41.73 18.38 21.09
C SER A 50 -40.22 18.40 21.25
N VAL A 51 -39.49 18.64 20.16
CA VAL A 51 -38.09 19.06 20.26
C VAL A 51 -38.07 20.55 19.94
N GLU A 52 -38.11 21.34 21.01
CA GLU A 52 -37.55 22.68 21.00
C GLU A 52 -36.21 22.61 20.30
N SER A 53 -36.10 23.36 19.20
CA SER A 53 -34.85 23.60 18.50
C SER A 53 -33.85 24.13 19.54
N PRO A 54 -32.72 23.44 19.82
CA PRO A 54 -31.58 24.16 20.30
C PRO A 54 -31.07 24.95 19.09
N ALA A 55 -31.60 26.16 18.92
CA ALA A 55 -30.86 27.19 18.26
C ALA A 55 -29.59 27.37 19.11
N ASP A 56 -28.49 26.74 18.69
CA ASP A 56 -27.18 27.06 19.24
C ASP A 56 -26.95 28.56 19.02
N GLU A 57 -26.90 29.32 20.12
CA GLU A 57 -26.63 30.75 20.20
C GLU A 57 -25.17 31.13 19.86
N SER A 58 -24.55 30.46 18.89
CA SER A 58 -23.26 30.87 18.35
C SER A 58 -23.42 31.09 16.86
N GLY A 59 -23.06 32.28 16.39
CA GLY A 59 -23.02 32.61 14.95
C GLY A 59 -22.12 31.66 14.14
N PRO A 60 -21.95 31.91 12.83
CA PRO A 60 -21.12 31.07 11.97
C PRO A 60 -19.76 30.81 12.62
N THR A 61 -19.40 29.53 12.80
CA THR A 61 -18.13 29.14 13.41
C THR A 61 -16.97 29.81 12.66
N PRO A 62 -16.07 30.53 13.35
CA PRO A 62 -14.91 31.16 12.73
C PRO A 62 -14.06 30.17 11.92
N ASP A 63 -13.43 30.66 10.85
CA ASP A 63 -12.52 29.86 10.06
C ASP A 63 -11.37 29.30 10.92
N GLY A 64 -11.13 27.99 10.83
CA GLY A 64 -10.12 27.28 11.60
C GLY A 64 -10.62 26.54 12.84
N GLU A 65 -11.84 26.81 13.29
CA GLU A 65 -12.47 26.12 14.42
C GLU A 65 -13.18 24.82 14.00
N GLU A 66 -13.45 23.96 15.00
CA GLU A 66 -14.14 22.70 14.77
C GLU A 66 -15.60 22.93 14.36
N PRO A 67 -16.09 22.24 13.32
CA PRO A 67 -17.47 22.43 12.85
C PRO A 67 -18.49 21.95 13.87
N THR A 68 -19.59 22.69 13.99
CA THR A 68 -20.77 22.27 14.77
C THR A 68 -21.46 21.05 14.14
N GLU A 69 -22.32 20.35 14.88
CA GLU A 69 -23.04 19.18 14.33
C GLU A 69 -23.92 19.55 13.13
N TYR A 70 -24.54 20.73 13.14
CA TYR A 70 -25.30 21.25 12.01
C TYR A 70 -24.41 21.43 10.77
N GLU A 71 -23.23 22.02 10.94
CA GLU A 71 -22.27 22.24 9.85
C GLU A 71 -21.70 20.93 9.30
N LYS A 72 -21.42 19.93 10.17
CA LYS A 72 -20.95 18.59 9.76
C LYS A 72 -21.91 17.86 8.82
N ASN A 73 -23.22 18.14 8.94
CA ASN A 73 -24.27 17.52 8.14
C ASN A 73 -24.64 18.32 6.88
N THR A 74 -24.40 19.63 6.88
CA THR A 74 -24.82 20.53 5.79
C THR A 74 -23.68 20.93 4.85
N LEU A 75 -22.46 21.08 5.36
CA LEU A 75 -21.32 21.57 4.58
C LEU A 75 -20.59 20.46 3.83
N ARG A 76 -20.12 20.78 2.62
CA ARG A 76 -19.29 19.87 1.82
C ARG A 76 -17.93 19.67 2.47
N ARG A 77 -17.47 18.42 2.52
CA ARG A 77 -16.14 18.05 3.00
C ARG A 77 -15.13 18.08 1.86
N ILE A 78 -14.00 18.75 2.07
CA ILE A 78 -12.90 18.84 1.12
C ILE A 78 -11.58 18.39 1.77
N GLY A 79 -10.70 17.81 0.96
CA GLY A 79 -9.33 17.55 1.36
C GLY A 79 -8.45 18.78 1.14
N GLU A 80 -7.49 19.00 2.02
CA GLU A 80 -6.51 20.07 1.91
C GLU A 80 -5.51 19.79 0.78
N ASN A 81 -4.76 20.81 0.38
CA ASN A 81 -3.63 20.63 -0.53
C ASN A 81 -2.54 19.81 0.15
N LEU A 82 -1.97 18.85 -0.58
CA LEU A 82 -0.90 18.02 -0.06
C LEU A 82 0.39 18.84 0.08
N PRO A 83 1.14 18.69 1.19
CA PRO A 83 2.43 19.33 1.33
C PRO A 83 3.41 18.80 0.28
N ALA A 84 4.31 19.65 -0.22
CA ALA A 84 5.32 19.28 -1.21
C ALA A 84 6.16 18.06 -0.77
N ALA A 85 6.42 17.93 0.54
CA ALA A 85 7.10 16.78 1.13
C ALA A 85 6.40 15.45 0.83
N ALA A 86 5.05 15.40 0.83
CA ALA A 86 4.31 14.18 0.51
C ALA A 86 4.51 13.77 -0.96
N TYR A 87 4.54 14.73 -1.89
CA TYR A 87 4.84 14.46 -3.29
C TYR A 87 6.27 13.97 -3.50
N LEU A 88 7.25 14.53 -2.79
CA LEU A 88 8.64 14.07 -2.85
C LEU A 88 8.77 12.61 -2.39
N VAL A 89 8.12 12.24 -1.28
CA VAL A 89 8.12 10.86 -0.79
C VAL A 89 7.45 9.92 -1.80
N ALA A 90 6.35 10.34 -2.42
CA ALA A 90 5.68 9.54 -3.45
C ALA A 90 6.55 9.33 -4.72
N ILE A 91 7.32 10.34 -5.14
CA ILE A 91 8.25 10.23 -6.28
C ILE A 91 9.44 9.32 -5.94
N VAL A 92 9.97 9.41 -4.72
CA VAL A 92 11.04 8.53 -4.25
C VAL A 92 10.56 7.08 -4.26
N GLU A 93 9.36 6.81 -3.74
CA GLU A 93 8.77 5.46 -3.78
C GLU A 93 8.56 4.98 -5.22
N LEU A 94 8.03 5.83 -6.12
CA LEU A 94 7.89 5.49 -7.54
C LEU A 94 9.23 5.07 -8.15
N THR A 95 10.28 5.83 -7.86
CA THR A 95 11.63 5.57 -8.39
C THR A 95 12.21 4.27 -7.82
N GLU A 96 12.01 4.00 -6.53
CA GLU A 96 12.40 2.72 -5.91
C GLU A 96 11.68 1.56 -6.59
N ARG A 97 10.36 1.66 -6.81
CA ARG A 97 9.58 0.61 -7.46
C ARG A 97 10.01 0.38 -8.88
N PHE A 98 10.22 1.45 -9.64
CA PHE A 98 10.78 1.37 -10.99
C PHE A 98 12.13 0.64 -11.00
N ALA A 99 13.04 1.01 -10.09
CA ALA A 99 14.35 0.38 -9.99
C ALA A 99 14.27 -1.09 -9.55
N TYR A 100 13.44 -1.43 -8.57
CA TYR A 100 13.25 -2.78 -8.07
C TYR A 100 12.78 -3.73 -9.18
N TYR A 101 11.72 -3.34 -9.88
CA TYR A 101 11.14 -4.16 -10.94
C TYR A 101 12.02 -4.19 -12.21
N GLY A 102 12.70 -3.09 -12.55
CA GLY A 102 13.66 -3.05 -13.66
C GLY A 102 14.92 -3.90 -13.39
N ALA A 103 15.41 -3.91 -12.15
CA ALA A 103 16.60 -4.66 -11.76
C ALA A 103 16.35 -6.17 -11.68
N GLN A 104 15.12 -6.62 -11.40
CA GLN A 104 14.78 -8.03 -11.27
C GLN A 104 15.19 -8.86 -12.51
N GLY A 105 14.90 -8.35 -13.72
CA GLY A 105 15.29 -9.01 -14.97
C GLY A 105 16.81 -8.98 -15.21
N ILE A 106 17.49 -7.93 -14.76
CA ILE A 106 18.96 -7.82 -14.87
C ILE A 106 19.64 -8.80 -13.91
N PHE A 107 19.15 -8.92 -12.68
CA PHE A 107 19.70 -9.85 -11.69
C PHE A 107 19.49 -11.31 -12.08
N GLN A 108 18.31 -11.67 -12.60
CA GLN A 108 18.10 -13.02 -13.14
C GLN A 108 19.15 -13.35 -14.22
N ASN A 109 19.36 -12.46 -15.18
CA ASN A 109 20.34 -12.66 -16.24
C ASN A 109 21.78 -12.68 -15.70
N TYR A 110 22.11 -11.79 -14.77
CA TYR A 110 23.44 -11.73 -14.16
C TYR A 110 23.81 -13.01 -13.42
N ILE A 111 22.85 -13.64 -12.72
CA ILE A 111 23.09 -14.91 -12.04
C ILE A 111 23.20 -16.07 -13.03
N SER A 112 22.34 -16.08 -14.06
CA SER A 112 22.27 -17.17 -15.04
C SER A 112 23.43 -17.20 -16.03
N TYR A 113 23.84 -16.04 -16.56
CA TYR A 113 24.81 -15.96 -17.65
C TYR A 113 26.19 -16.47 -17.26
N ASP A 114 26.86 -17.09 -18.22
CA ASP A 114 28.16 -17.69 -18.05
C ASP A 114 29.26 -16.68 -17.71
N VAL A 115 30.29 -17.15 -16.99
CA VAL A 115 31.42 -16.33 -16.52
C VAL A 115 32.31 -15.90 -17.69
N ASP A 116 32.39 -16.72 -18.74
CA ASP A 116 33.18 -16.49 -19.94
C ASP A 116 32.41 -15.71 -21.02
N GLY A 117 31.11 -15.47 -20.81
CA GLY A 117 30.26 -14.66 -21.70
C GLY A 117 29.75 -15.41 -22.93
N ALA A 118 29.71 -16.74 -22.89
CA ALA A 118 29.21 -17.57 -23.99
C ALA A 118 27.72 -17.29 -24.34
N ASP A 119 26.92 -16.89 -23.34
CA ASP A 119 25.49 -16.65 -23.46
C ASP A 119 25.11 -15.15 -23.44
N GLY A 120 26.08 -14.23 -23.42
CA GLY A 120 25.87 -12.79 -23.29
C GLY A 120 26.90 -12.05 -22.42
N PRO A 121 26.55 -10.90 -21.81
CA PRO A 121 27.41 -10.22 -20.83
C PRO A 121 27.82 -11.15 -19.69
N LYS A 122 29.08 -11.04 -19.24
CA LYS A 122 29.64 -11.89 -18.17
C LYS A 122 28.75 -11.91 -16.93
N GLY A 123 28.36 -13.11 -16.50
CA GLY A 123 27.56 -13.35 -15.31
C GLY A 123 28.28 -14.22 -14.27
N LEU A 124 27.50 -14.76 -13.34
CA LEU A 124 28.00 -15.60 -12.24
C LEU A 124 28.11 -17.08 -12.61
N GLY A 125 27.54 -17.51 -13.74
CA GLY A 125 27.55 -18.89 -14.21
C GLY A 125 26.86 -19.88 -13.26
N MET A 126 25.88 -19.44 -12.46
CA MET A 126 25.19 -20.32 -11.50
C MET A 126 24.02 -21.09 -12.12
N GLY A 127 23.65 -20.76 -13.36
CA GLY A 127 22.56 -21.39 -14.09
C GLY A 127 21.16 -20.92 -13.65
N ASN A 128 20.17 -21.22 -14.49
CA ASN A 128 18.79 -20.73 -14.34
C ASN A 128 18.09 -21.20 -13.06
N GLN A 129 18.41 -22.40 -12.56
CA GLN A 129 17.83 -22.92 -11.33
C GLN A 129 18.27 -22.10 -10.11
N ALA A 130 19.57 -21.80 -10.00
CA ALA A 130 20.10 -20.97 -8.92
C ALA A 130 19.62 -19.52 -9.01
N ALA A 131 19.58 -18.95 -10.23
CA ALA A 131 19.06 -17.60 -10.46
C ALA A 131 17.61 -17.45 -9.95
N THR A 132 16.75 -18.39 -10.31
CA THR A 132 15.36 -18.40 -9.87
C THR A 132 15.25 -18.58 -8.35
N GLY A 133 16.03 -19.51 -7.78
CA GLY A 133 16.05 -19.76 -6.34
C GLY A 133 16.49 -18.54 -5.52
N LEU A 134 17.55 -17.86 -5.94
CA LEU A 134 18.05 -16.64 -5.26
C LEU A 134 17.08 -15.47 -5.40
N ASN A 135 16.43 -15.30 -6.56
CA ASN A 135 15.40 -14.28 -6.73
C ASN A 135 14.16 -14.53 -5.86
N LEU A 136 13.70 -15.78 -5.78
CA LEU A 136 12.59 -16.16 -4.90
C LEU A 136 12.95 -15.94 -3.43
N PHE A 137 14.17 -16.33 -3.04
CA PHE A 137 14.68 -16.07 -1.69
C PHE A 137 14.72 -14.57 -1.38
N PHE A 138 15.29 -13.76 -2.27
CA PHE A 138 15.36 -12.32 -2.09
C PHE A 138 13.97 -11.68 -1.98
N GLN A 139 13.03 -12.10 -2.81
CA GLN A 139 11.64 -11.63 -2.75
C GLN A 139 10.99 -12.01 -1.43
N TRP A 140 11.06 -13.28 -1.03
CA TRP A 140 10.56 -13.75 0.26
C TRP A 140 11.18 -12.96 1.42
N PHE A 141 12.49 -12.75 1.38
CA PHE A 141 13.21 -12.04 2.42
C PHE A 141 12.79 -10.57 2.50
N CYS A 142 12.55 -9.91 1.37
CA CYS A 142 11.99 -8.55 1.31
C CYS A 142 10.55 -8.45 1.83
N TYR A 143 9.81 -9.55 1.93
CA TYR A 143 8.47 -9.58 2.55
C TYR A 143 8.51 -9.87 4.05
N VAL A 144 9.54 -10.58 4.53
CA VAL A 144 9.70 -10.90 5.96
C VAL A 144 10.39 -9.77 6.72
N THR A 145 11.44 -9.18 6.16
CA THR A 145 12.22 -8.12 6.80
C THR A 145 11.44 -6.85 7.18
N PRO A 146 10.35 -6.44 6.50
CA PRO A 146 9.50 -5.34 6.97
C PRO A 146 8.92 -5.55 8.37
N ILE A 147 8.64 -6.79 8.77
CA ILE A 147 8.14 -7.10 10.11
C ILE A 147 9.15 -6.66 11.17
N LEU A 148 10.43 -6.99 10.96
CA LEU A 148 11.52 -6.57 11.84
C LEU A 148 11.70 -5.05 11.83
N GLY A 149 11.63 -4.44 10.65
CA GLY A 149 11.73 -3.00 10.48
C GLY A 149 10.63 -2.22 11.21
N ALA A 150 9.40 -2.73 11.19
CA ALA A 150 8.26 -2.14 11.90
C ALA A 150 8.45 -2.22 13.41
N ILE A 151 8.83 -3.39 13.95
CA ILE A 151 9.06 -3.58 15.39
C ILE A 151 10.15 -2.61 15.90
N ILE A 152 11.24 -2.44 15.16
CA ILE A 152 12.32 -1.53 15.54
C ILE A 152 11.86 -0.07 15.54
N ALA A 153 11.06 0.33 14.54
CA ALA A 153 10.53 1.68 14.46
C ALA A 153 9.53 2.00 15.57
N ASP A 154 8.64 1.07 15.87
CA ASP A 154 7.55 1.29 16.83
C ASP A 154 8.06 1.26 18.28
N GLN A 155 9.07 0.43 18.59
CA GLN A 155 9.51 0.20 19.98
C GLN A 155 10.75 1.00 20.39
N TYR A 156 11.66 1.35 19.47
CA TYR A 156 12.99 1.84 19.85
C TYR A 156 13.39 3.18 19.22
N LEU A 157 13.33 3.29 17.89
CA LEU A 157 14.03 4.38 17.17
C LEU A 157 13.08 5.46 16.63
N GLY A 158 11.79 5.14 16.45
CA GLY A 158 10.86 5.95 15.68
C GLY A 158 11.06 5.78 14.17
N LYS A 159 10.02 6.13 13.40
CA LYS A 159 9.94 5.92 11.93
C LYS A 159 11.14 6.52 11.17
N TYR A 160 11.42 7.81 11.38
CA TYR A 160 12.45 8.53 10.61
C TYR A 160 13.87 8.00 10.85
N LYS A 161 14.27 7.79 12.11
CA LYS A 161 15.61 7.25 12.42
C LYS A 161 15.78 5.81 11.95
N THR A 162 14.71 5.03 12.01
CA THR A 162 14.70 3.65 11.49
C THR A 162 14.92 3.65 9.99
N ILE A 163 14.21 4.50 9.24
CA ILE A 163 14.42 4.65 7.79
C ILE A 163 15.88 5.02 7.49
N LEU A 164 16.47 5.99 8.19
CA LEU A 164 17.86 6.38 7.97
C LEU A 164 18.85 5.23 8.23
N LEU A 165 18.68 4.50 9.33
CA LEU A 165 19.53 3.36 9.67
C LEU A 165 19.46 2.27 8.58
N PHE A 166 18.25 1.91 8.16
CA PHE A 166 18.06 0.89 7.13
C PHE A 166 18.45 1.36 5.73
N CYS A 167 18.37 2.66 5.44
CA CYS A 167 18.99 3.26 4.25
C CYS A 167 20.51 3.07 4.25
N CYS A 168 21.19 3.20 5.40
CA CYS A 168 22.63 2.91 5.47
C CYS A 168 22.94 1.45 5.14
N PHE A 169 22.18 0.49 5.70
CA PHE A 169 22.33 -0.92 5.34
C PHE A 169 22.09 -1.16 3.85
N TYR A 170 21.03 -0.58 3.28
CA TYR A 170 20.74 -0.68 1.86
C TYR A 170 21.91 -0.18 1.00
N TRP A 171 22.47 0.99 1.32
CA TRP A 171 23.64 1.55 0.64
C TRP A 171 24.88 0.66 0.74
N VAL A 172 25.17 0.12 1.92
CA VAL A 172 26.28 -0.83 2.12
C VAL A 172 26.08 -2.07 1.24
N GLY A 173 24.87 -2.62 1.20
CA GLY A 173 24.53 -3.75 0.34
C GLY A 173 24.75 -3.45 -1.15
N LEU A 174 24.35 -2.26 -1.62
CA LEU A 174 24.61 -1.81 -2.99
C LEU A 174 26.10 -1.67 -3.31
N ILE A 175 26.90 -1.16 -2.36
CA ILE A 175 28.36 -1.04 -2.52
C ILE A 175 28.99 -2.43 -2.62
N ILE A 176 28.57 -3.38 -1.79
CA ILE A 176 29.03 -4.78 -1.86
C ILE A 176 28.66 -5.37 -3.22
N LEU A 177 27.43 -5.19 -3.68
CA LEU A 177 26.99 -5.68 -4.99
C LEU A 177 27.84 -5.09 -6.12
N TRP A 178 28.02 -3.77 -6.10
CA TRP A 178 28.75 -3.06 -7.15
C TRP A 178 30.23 -3.47 -7.20
N THR A 179 30.90 -3.53 -6.05
CA THR A 179 32.33 -3.91 -5.96
C THR A 179 32.56 -5.38 -6.33
N THR A 180 31.62 -6.27 -5.99
CA THR A 180 31.72 -7.71 -6.30
C THR A 180 31.34 -8.03 -7.74
N ALA A 181 30.54 -7.17 -8.38
CA ALA A 181 30.22 -7.25 -9.81
C ALA A 181 31.33 -6.71 -10.73
N LEU A 182 32.38 -6.09 -10.19
CA LEU A 182 33.52 -5.63 -11.01
C LEU A 182 34.27 -6.82 -11.64
N PRO A 183 34.74 -6.70 -12.91
CA PRO A 183 35.45 -7.77 -13.60
C PRO A 183 36.68 -8.27 -12.83
N THR A 184 37.38 -7.38 -12.13
CA THR A 184 38.54 -7.70 -11.29
C THR A 184 38.16 -8.58 -10.10
N SER A 185 37.04 -8.28 -9.43
CA SER A 185 36.54 -9.05 -8.28
C SER A 185 35.99 -10.41 -8.71
N MET A 186 35.30 -10.45 -9.85
CA MET A 186 34.79 -11.69 -10.46
C MET A 186 35.93 -12.64 -10.84
N ALA A 187 37.04 -12.13 -11.38
CA ALA A 187 38.22 -12.94 -11.72
C ALA A 187 38.88 -13.60 -10.49
N HIS A 188 38.74 -13.01 -9.30
CA HIS A 188 39.23 -13.58 -8.04
C HIS A 188 38.19 -14.47 -7.33
N GLY A 189 37.07 -14.79 -7.98
CA GLY A 189 36.03 -15.69 -7.45
C GLY A 189 35.09 -15.08 -6.42
N ALA A 190 35.19 -13.77 -6.14
CA ALA A 190 34.39 -13.10 -5.11
C ALA A 190 32.92 -12.82 -5.54
N GLY A 191 32.60 -12.94 -6.84
CA GLY A 191 31.28 -12.59 -7.38
C GLY A 191 30.12 -13.35 -6.73
N LYS A 192 30.22 -14.68 -6.58
CA LYS A 192 29.11 -15.54 -6.08
C LYS A 192 28.78 -15.26 -4.62
N ALA A 193 29.80 -15.32 -3.75
CA ALA A 193 29.61 -15.02 -2.33
C ALA A 193 29.23 -13.55 -2.11
N GLY A 194 29.83 -12.64 -2.88
CA GLY A 194 29.53 -11.22 -2.87
C GLY A 194 28.07 -10.91 -3.18
N TYR A 195 27.51 -11.55 -4.21
CA TYR A 195 26.10 -11.42 -4.56
C TYR A 195 25.17 -11.89 -3.44
N ILE A 196 25.44 -13.06 -2.84
CA ILE A 196 24.62 -13.62 -1.74
C ILE A 196 24.63 -12.69 -0.53
N VAL A 197 25.81 -12.19 -0.14
CA VAL A 197 25.92 -11.23 0.98
C VAL A 197 25.18 -9.93 0.64
N ALA A 198 25.33 -9.44 -0.59
CA ALA A 198 24.67 -8.21 -1.02
C ALA A 198 23.14 -8.32 -0.93
N ILE A 199 22.53 -9.39 -1.46
CA ILE A 199 21.05 -9.52 -1.43
C ILE A 199 20.50 -9.63 -0.01
N ILE A 200 21.24 -10.21 0.93
CA ILE A 200 20.84 -10.27 2.34
C ILE A 200 20.90 -8.87 2.97
N VAL A 201 22.00 -8.14 2.77
CA VAL A 201 22.17 -6.79 3.34
C VAL A 201 21.16 -5.80 2.71
N ILE A 202 20.98 -5.87 1.39
CA ILE A 202 19.98 -5.07 0.66
C ILE A 202 18.57 -5.40 1.17
N GLY A 203 18.23 -6.68 1.27
CA GLY A 203 16.90 -7.10 1.73
C GLY A 203 16.57 -6.63 3.14
N LEU A 204 17.55 -6.66 4.07
CA LEU A 204 17.41 -6.07 5.39
C LEU A 204 17.11 -4.57 5.32
N GLY A 205 17.88 -3.82 4.52
CA GLY A 205 17.65 -2.40 4.27
C GLY A 205 16.27 -2.10 3.71
N THR A 206 15.84 -2.87 2.71
CA THR A 206 14.52 -2.74 2.08
C THR A 206 13.38 -2.94 3.07
N GLY A 207 13.49 -3.90 3.98
CA GLY A 207 12.47 -4.16 5.00
C GLY A 207 12.17 -2.95 5.89
N GLY A 208 13.22 -2.35 6.45
CA GLY A 208 13.08 -1.18 7.32
C GLY A 208 12.55 0.08 6.61
N ILE A 209 12.87 0.26 5.33
CA ILE A 209 12.35 1.36 4.53
C ILE A 209 10.87 1.14 4.21
N LYS A 210 10.51 -0.05 3.69
CA LYS A 210 9.14 -0.36 3.23
C LYS A 210 8.09 -0.33 4.34
N SER A 211 8.45 -0.77 5.53
CA SER A 211 7.54 -0.76 6.69
C SER A 211 7.20 0.66 7.18
N ASN A 212 8.08 1.64 6.94
CA ASN A 212 8.00 2.95 7.60
C ASN A 212 7.66 4.12 6.65
N ILE A 213 7.80 3.95 5.34
CA ILE A 213 7.59 5.05 4.37
C ILE A 213 6.12 5.47 4.23
N ALA A 214 5.18 4.52 4.30
CA ALA A 214 3.73 4.80 4.21
C ALA A 214 3.21 5.55 5.46
N PRO A 215 3.60 5.18 6.69
CA PRO A 215 3.35 6.03 7.85
C PRO A 215 4.03 7.40 7.77
N LEU A 216 5.23 7.50 7.20
CA LEU A 216 5.97 8.77 7.10
C LEU A 216 5.29 9.78 6.16
N ILE A 217 4.73 9.33 5.04
CA ILE A 217 4.02 10.23 4.11
C ILE A 217 2.73 10.77 4.75
N ALA A 218 2.02 9.96 5.54
CA ALA A 218 0.86 10.41 6.31
C ALA A 218 1.26 11.41 7.41
N ASP A 219 2.41 11.21 8.05
CA ASP A 219 2.93 12.14 9.07
C ASP A 219 3.31 13.52 8.50
N GLN A 220 3.48 13.67 7.17
CA GLN A 220 3.71 14.98 6.56
C GLN A 220 2.48 15.90 6.66
N TYR A 221 1.28 15.33 6.79
CA TYR A 221 0.07 16.09 7.05
C TYR A 221 -0.10 16.26 8.55
N GLN A 222 -0.10 17.50 9.05
CA GLN A 222 -0.12 17.78 10.50
C GLN A 222 -1.52 18.00 11.08
N ARG A 223 -2.52 18.35 10.26
CA ARG A 223 -3.88 18.58 10.75
C ARG A 223 -4.54 17.25 11.15
N ARG A 224 -5.06 17.19 12.38
CA ARG A 224 -5.77 16.02 12.92
C ARG A 224 -7.25 16.30 13.20
N VAL A 225 -7.65 17.56 13.28
CA VAL A 225 -9.01 18.01 13.57
C VAL A 225 -9.67 18.60 12.32
N MET A 226 -10.99 18.44 12.24
CA MET A 226 -11.79 19.09 11.20
C MET A 226 -11.78 20.59 11.44
N ALA A 227 -11.74 21.37 10.36
CA ALA A 227 -11.80 22.83 10.46
C ALA A 227 -12.75 23.40 9.41
N VAL A 228 -13.55 24.39 9.79
CA VAL A 228 -14.32 25.17 8.82
C VAL A 228 -13.37 26.12 8.09
N LYS A 229 -13.55 26.23 6.77
CA LYS A 229 -12.85 27.21 5.94
C LYS A 229 -13.83 27.80 4.95
N THR A 230 -13.74 29.11 4.73
CA THR A 230 -14.48 29.78 3.66
C THR A 230 -13.60 29.81 2.40
N GLU A 231 -14.10 29.25 1.30
CA GLU A 231 -13.39 29.27 0.01
C GLU A 231 -13.44 30.65 -0.64
N LYS A 232 -12.57 30.88 -1.64
CA LYS A 232 -12.54 32.14 -2.40
C LYS A 232 -13.86 32.43 -3.16
N SER A 233 -14.68 31.40 -3.36
CA SER A 233 -16.03 31.50 -3.93
C SER A 233 -17.08 31.98 -2.91
N GLY A 234 -16.73 32.13 -1.64
CA GLY A 234 -17.66 32.43 -0.54
C GLY A 234 -18.38 31.19 0.02
N GLU A 235 -18.12 30.00 -0.52
CA GLU A 235 -18.70 28.74 -0.01
C GLU A 235 -17.98 28.30 1.27
N ARG A 236 -18.74 28.06 2.35
CA ARG A 236 -18.21 27.47 3.58
C ARG A 236 -18.04 25.97 3.37
N VAL A 237 -16.87 25.45 3.66
CA VAL A 237 -16.52 24.04 3.49
C VAL A 237 -15.82 23.53 4.74
N ILE A 238 -15.91 22.22 4.95
CA ILE A 238 -15.21 21.55 6.04
C ILE A 238 -13.95 20.91 5.47
N ILE A 239 -12.80 21.24 6.04
CA ILE A 239 -11.56 20.51 5.80
C ILE A 239 -11.62 19.24 6.66
N ASP A 240 -11.76 18.10 6.01
CA ASP A 240 -11.79 16.79 6.68
C ASP A 240 -10.41 16.12 6.53
N PRO A 241 -9.65 15.91 7.63
CA PRO A 241 -8.39 15.19 7.61
C PRO A 241 -8.47 13.81 6.96
N ALA A 242 -9.59 13.09 7.14
CA ALA A 242 -9.77 11.75 6.58
C ALA A 242 -9.76 11.78 5.05
N VAL A 243 -10.39 12.78 4.43
CA VAL A 243 -10.39 12.98 2.98
C VAL A 243 -8.97 13.29 2.49
N THR A 244 -8.21 14.09 3.23
CA THR A 244 -6.81 14.40 2.90
C THR A 244 -5.92 13.15 2.99
N TYR A 245 -6.03 12.34 4.04
CA TYR A 245 -5.30 11.07 4.16
C TYR A 245 -5.65 10.11 3.03
N GLN A 246 -6.93 9.98 2.68
CA GLN A 246 -7.37 9.15 1.58
C GLN A 246 -6.72 9.60 0.25
N ARG A 247 -6.65 10.91 -0.01
CA ARG A 247 -5.96 11.46 -1.19
C ARG A 247 -4.45 11.19 -1.17
N ILE A 248 -3.79 11.33 -0.01
CA ILE A 248 -2.37 11.01 0.15
C ILE A 248 -2.11 9.55 -0.22
N TYR A 249 -2.87 8.61 0.34
CA TYR A 249 -2.71 7.20 0.04
C TYR A 249 -3.09 6.86 -1.40
N MET A 250 -4.12 7.49 -1.98
CA MET A 250 -4.46 7.31 -3.39
C MET A 250 -3.30 7.70 -4.31
N VAL A 251 -2.68 8.87 -4.09
CA VAL A 251 -1.51 9.31 -4.88
C VAL A 251 -0.33 8.35 -4.65
N PHE A 252 -0.06 7.98 -3.40
CA PHE A 252 1.03 7.08 -3.04
C PHE A 252 0.91 5.71 -3.72
N TYR A 253 -0.26 5.07 -3.66
CA TYR A 253 -0.49 3.78 -4.30
C TYR A 253 -0.56 3.88 -5.83
N TRP A 254 -1.04 5.00 -6.37
CA TRP A 254 -0.98 5.25 -7.81
C TRP A 254 0.47 5.32 -8.31
N CYS A 255 1.36 5.98 -7.56
CA CYS A 255 2.80 6.00 -7.84
C CYS A 255 3.44 4.60 -7.79
N ILE A 256 3.06 3.76 -6.83
CA ILE A 256 3.54 2.37 -6.74
C ILE A 256 3.12 1.56 -7.97
N ASN A 257 1.84 1.65 -8.34
CA ASN A 257 1.31 0.94 -9.52
C ASN A 257 1.98 1.43 -10.81
N LEU A 258 2.19 2.75 -10.95
CA LEU A 258 2.92 3.32 -12.08
C LEU A 258 4.37 2.82 -12.15
N GLY A 259 5.07 2.74 -11.02
CA GLY A 259 6.41 2.15 -10.95
C GLY A 259 6.44 0.68 -11.39
N ALA A 260 5.39 -0.10 -11.07
CA ALA A 260 5.28 -1.49 -11.49
C ALA A 260 5.07 -1.68 -13.00
N LEU A 261 4.48 -0.69 -13.69
CA LEU A 261 4.32 -0.71 -15.15
C LEU A 261 5.67 -0.65 -15.91
N SER A 262 6.78 -0.33 -15.23
CA SER A 262 8.14 -0.38 -15.78
C SER A 262 8.53 -1.75 -16.36
N LEU A 263 7.95 -2.83 -15.82
CA LEU A 263 8.14 -4.19 -16.32
C LEU A 263 7.63 -4.38 -17.76
N MET A 264 6.62 -3.62 -18.18
CA MET A 264 6.07 -3.70 -19.53
C MET A 264 6.90 -2.87 -20.53
N ALA A 265 7.54 -1.80 -20.06
CA ALA A 265 8.37 -0.91 -20.90
C ALA A 265 9.78 -1.45 -21.18
N THR A 266 10.34 -2.23 -20.25
CA THR A 266 11.74 -2.68 -20.34
C THR A 266 11.99 -3.73 -21.46
N PRO A 267 11.11 -4.73 -21.68
CA PRO A 267 11.29 -5.71 -22.75
C PRO A 267 11.07 -5.12 -24.15
N SER A 268 10.11 -4.21 -24.29
CA SER A 268 9.78 -3.56 -25.57
C SER A 268 10.94 -2.70 -26.07
N TRP A 269 11.63 -1.97 -25.19
CA TRP A 269 12.79 -1.18 -25.57
C TRP A 269 14.02 -2.02 -25.99
N ARG A 270 14.20 -3.21 -25.38
CA ARG A 270 15.25 -4.15 -25.79
C ARG A 270 14.95 -4.79 -27.14
N SER A 271 13.68 -5.11 -27.42
CA SER A 271 13.24 -5.65 -28.71
C SER A 271 13.50 -4.69 -29.88
N THR A 272 13.20 -3.39 -29.70
CA THR A 272 13.40 -2.39 -30.77
C THR A 272 14.87 -2.19 -31.14
N ARG A 273 15.81 -2.30 -30.19
CA ARG A 273 17.25 -2.21 -30.50
C ARG A 273 17.79 -3.41 -31.27
N VAL A 274 17.27 -4.61 -31.02
CA VAL A 274 17.71 -5.81 -31.75
C VAL A 274 17.19 -5.79 -33.19
N SER A 275 15.98 -5.27 -33.41
CA SER A 275 15.41 -5.19 -34.76
C SER A 275 16.04 -4.10 -35.65
N GLY A 276 16.62 -3.04 -35.07
CA GLY A 276 17.33 -1.98 -35.81
C GLY A 276 18.80 -2.26 -36.10
N LEU A 277 19.37 -3.33 -35.53
CA LEU A 277 20.75 -3.79 -35.82
C LEU A 277 20.79 -4.92 -36.86
N LEU A 278 19.64 -5.41 -37.29
CA LEU A 278 19.48 -6.50 -38.27
C LEU A 278 18.80 -6.03 -39.57
N SER A 279 18.68 -4.72 -39.80
CA SER A 279 18.13 -4.12 -41.03
C SER A 279 19.18 -3.33 -41.81
#